data_AF-A0A531MTP6-F1
#
_entry.id   AF-A0A531MTP6-F1
#
_cell.length_a   1.000
_cell.length_b   1.000
_cell.length_c   1.000
_cell.angle_alpha   90.00
_cell.angle_beta   90.00
_cell.angle_gamma   90.00
#
_symmetry.space_group_name_H-M   'P 1'
#
loop_
_entity.id
_entity.type
_entity.pdbx_description
1 polymer ?
#
loop_
_entity_poly.entity_id
_entity_poly.type
_entity_poly.pdbx_seq_one_letter_code
_entity_poly.pdbx_strand_id
1 'polypeptide(L)'
;MSYAENLWLFFLLLFGIIAVPGMDMLFVLANALTGGRDRGLAATGGIMVGGMVHTLNGAVGVGLLMHFVPILFKPLLIAGAAYMAYIGITLMRSSITVGHEGPAGSRSAWKAFRQGFVTCLINPKAYLFVLAVYPQFLKPHYGPIWMQATIMGLLTVLTQA
;
A
#
# COMPACT_ATOMS: atom_id res chain seq x y z
N MET A 1 6.22 -0.27 26.12
CA MET A 1 5.49 -0.89 25.01
C MET A 1 6.22 -2.15 24.56
N SER A 2 5.58 -3.31 24.68
CA SER A 2 6.07 -4.60 24.19
C SER A 2 6.10 -4.64 22.65
N TYR A 3 6.79 -5.63 22.08
CA TYR A 3 6.79 -5.81 20.62
C TYR A 3 5.39 -6.16 20.10
N ALA A 4 4.62 -6.94 20.86
CA ALA A 4 3.24 -7.29 20.51
C ALA A 4 2.33 -6.06 20.46
N GLU A 5 2.41 -5.16 21.45
CA GLU A 5 1.66 -3.90 21.45
C GLU A 5 2.06 -3.01 20.25
N ASN A 6 3.35 -2.95 19.92
CA ASN A 6 3.85 -2.23 18.75
C ASN A 6 3.25 -2.77 17.44
N LEU A 7 3.21 -4.11 17.28
CA LEU A 7 2.62 -4.75 16.11
C LEU A 7 1.10 -4.56 16.04
N TRP A 8 0.40 -4.57 17.17
CA TRP A 8 -1.04 -4.28 17.21
C TRP A 8 -1.37 -2.86 16.77
N LEU A 9 -0.61 -1.88 17.26
CA LEU A 9 -0.77 -0.48 16.82
C LEU A 9 -0.46 -0.32 15.33
N PHE A 10 0.57 -1.00 14.83
CA PHE A 10 0.87 -1.03 13.40
C PHE A 10 -0.30 -1.64 12.61
N PHE A 11 -0.81 -2.79 13.04
CA PHE A 11 -1.93 -3.47 12.39
C PHE A 11 -3.19 -2.62 12.35
N LEU A 12 -3.57 -1.96 13.45
CA LEU A 12 -4.76 -1.09 13.48
C LEU A 12 -4.64 0.08 12.50
N LEU A 13 -3.47 0.72 12.45
CA LEU A 13 -3.20 1.80 11.51
C LEU A 13 -3.21 1.30 10.06
N LEU A 14 -2.52 0.19 9.80
CA LEU A 14 -2.47 -0.48 8.51
C LEU A 14 -3.88 -0.84 8.01
N PHE A 15 -4.68 -1.49 8.86
CA PHE A 15 -6.06 -1.89 8.54
C PHE A 15 -6.92 -0.67 8.21
N GLY A 16 -6.88 0.38 9.04
CA GLY A 16 -7.63 1.61 8.77
C GLY A 16 -7.26 2.24 7.43
N ILE A 17 -5.97 2.23 7.07
CA ILE A 17 -5.50 2.78 5.80
C ILE A 17 -5.91 1.92 4.60
N ILE A 18 -5.85 0.59 4.72
CA ILE A 18 -6.26 -0.35 3.66
C ILE A 18 -7.78 -0.32 3.46
N ALA A 19 -8.56 -0.24 4.54
CA ALA A 19 -10.02 -0.22 4.51
C ALA A 19 -10.59 1.03 3.79
N VAL A 20 -9.85 2.14 3.76
CA VAL A 20 -10.25 3.33 3.00
C VAL A 20 -10.04 3.07 1.50
N PRO A 21 -11.11 3.06 0.69
CA PRO A 21 -11.03 2.72 -0.73
C PRO A 21 -10.08 3.67 -1.46
N GLY A 22 -8.98 3.11 -1.97
CA GLY A 22 -8.00 3.82 -2.80
C GLY A 22 -8.00 3.29 -4.24
N MET A 23 -7.01 3.70 -5.04
CA MET A 23 -6.87 3.26 -6.43
C MET A 23 -6.82 1.74 -6.57
N ASP A 24 -6.09 1.06 -5.68
CA ASP A 24 -5.93 -0.40 -5.72
C ASP A 24 -7.26 -1.13 -5.52
N MET A 25 -8.04 -0.74 -4.50
CA MET A 25 -9.33 -1.35 -4.20
C MET A 25 -10.37 -1.07 -5.31
N LEU A 26 -10.39 0.16 -5.84
CA LEU A 26 -11.27 0.52 -6.96
C LEU A 26 -10.90 -0.25 -8.24
N PHE A 27 -9.60 -0.47 -8.48
CA PHE A 27 -9.13 -1.26 -9.62
C PHE A 27 -9.53 -2.73 -9.51
N VAL A 28 -9.39 -3.35 -8.33
CA VAL A 28 -9.86 -4.72 -8.07
C VAL A 28 -11.37 -4.81 -8.27
N LEU A 29 -12.13 -3.88 -7.68
CA LEU A 29 -13.58 -3.85 -7.78
C LEU A 29 -14.04 -3.73 -9.24
N ALA A 30 -13.44 -2.83 -10.01
CA ALA A 30 -13.74 -2.68 -11.44
C ALA A 30 -13.46 -3.97 -12.22
N ASN A 31 -12.33 -4.65 -11.98
CA ASN A 31 -11.99 -5.90 -12.66
C ASN A 31 -12.88 -7.07 -12.23
N ALA A 32 -13.29 -7.12 -10.97
CA ALA A 32 -14.22 -8.14 -10.47
C ALA A 32 -15.61 -7.96 -11.07
N LEU A 33 -16.11 -6.72 -11.13
CA LEU A 33 -17.44 -6.39 -11.67
C LEU A 33 -17.53 -6.55 -13.20
N THR A 34 -16.47 -6.24 -13.93
CA THR A 34 -16.46 -6.29 -15.42
C THR A 34 -15.91 -7.59 -15.99
N GLY A 35 -15.16 -8.36 -15.20
CA GLY A 35 -14.41 -9.52 -15.65
C GLY A 35 -14.58 -10.78 -14.82
N GLY A 36 -15.44 -10.75 -13.81
CA GLY A 36 -15.69 -11.87 -12.92
C GLY A 36 -14.59 -12.08 -11.88
N ARG A 37 -14.83 -13.09 -11.03
CA ARG A 37 -13.99 -13.42 -9.86
C ARG A 37 -12.52 -13.65 -10.21
N ASP A 38 -12.23 -14.33 -11.31
CA ASP A 38 -10.86 -14.67 -11.70
C ASP A 38 -10.03 -13.43 -12.06
N ARG A 39 -10.64 -12.42 -12.71
CA ARG A 39 -9.95 -11.14 -12.98
C ARG A 39 -9.76 -10.32 -11.71
N GLY A 40 -10.75 -10.34 -10.80
CA GLY A 40 -10.61 -9.72 -9.49
C GLY A 40 -9.44 -10.30 -8.71
N LEU A 41 -9.37 -11.62 -8.60
CA LEU A 41 -8.27 -12.33 -7.91
C LEU A 41 -6.91 -12.08 -8.58
N ALA A 42 -6.85 -12.07 -9.91
CA ALA A 42 -5.61 -11.76 -10.63
C ALA A 42 -5.15 -10.32 -10.38
N ALA A 43 -6.07 -9.34 -10.37
CA ALA A 43 -5.77 -7.96 -10.03
C ALA A 43 -5.27 -7.82 -8.58
N THR A 44 -5.91 -8.49 -7.61
CA THR A 44 -5.47 -8.55 -6.20
C THR A 44 -4.06 -9.13 -6.10
N GLY A 45 -3.78 -10.24 -6.77
CA GLY A 45 -2.45 -10.84 -6.79
C GLY A 45 -1.37 -9.88 -7.33
N GLY A 46 -1.70 -9.11 -8.37
CA GLY A 46 -0.81 -8.07 -8.90
C GLY A 46 -0.51 -6.98 -7.87
N ILE A 47 -1.55 -6.50 -7.18
CA ILE A 47 -1.44 -5.49 -6.12
C ILE A 47 -0.62 -6.01 -4.95
N MET A 48 -0.84 -7.26 -4.50
CA MET A 48 -0.06 -7.86 -3.41
C MET A 48 1.44 -7.91 -3.75
N VAL A 49 1.79 -8.31 -4.98
CA VAL A 49 3.20 -8.31 -5.43
C VAL A 49 3.77 -6.89 -5.51
N GLY A 50 2.97 -5.91 -5.96
CA GLY A 50 3.36 -4.50 -5.93
C GLY A 50 3.59 -3.99 -4.51
N GLY A 51 2.72 -4.39 -3.57
CA GLY A 51 2.84 -4.12 -2.14
C GLY A 51 4.13 -4.67 -1.53
N MET A 52 4.54 -5.89 -1.92
CA MET A 52 5.84 -6.44 -1.51
C MET A 52 7.01 -5.56 -1.99
N VAL A 53 6.94 -5.04 -3.22
CA VAL A 53 7.96 -4.11 -3.73
C VAL A 53 7.99 -2.82 -2.91
N HIS A 54 6.84 -2.26 -2.54
CA HIS A 54 6.76 -1.09 -1.65
C HIS A 54 7.39 -1.36 -0.29
N THR A 55 7.08 -2.50 0.33
CA THR A 55 7.68 -2.90 1.62
C THR A 55 9.20 -3.01 1.50
N LEU A 56 9.71 -3.67 0.45
CA LEU A 56 11.15 -3.82 0.22
C LEU A 56 11.82 -2.47 -0.02
N ASN A 57 11.23 -1.63 -0.88
CA ASN A 57 11.72 -0.30 -1.15
C ASN A 57 11.65 0.59 0.09
N GLY A 58 10.68 0.38 0.97
CA GLY A 58 10.58 0.99 2.28
C GLY A 58 11.71 0.63 3.21
N ALA A 59 11.95 -0.67 3.39
CA ALA A 59 13.00 -1.16 4.27
C ALA A 59 14.38 -0.67 3.83
N VAL A 60 14.66 -0.71 2.52
CA VAL A 60 15.92 -0.24 1.94
C VAL A 60 15.99 1.29 1.91
N GLY A 61 14.94 1.94 1.41
CA GLY A 61 14.87 3.38 1.20
C GLY A 61 14.86 4.17 2.49
N VAL A 62 14.16 3.72 3.54
CA VAL A 62 14.21 4.34 4.88
C VAL A 62 15.62 4.23 5.46
N GLY A 63 16.26 3.06 5.36
CA GLY A 63 17.63 2.87 5.83
C GLY A 63 18.64 3.79 5.12
N LEU A 64 18.55 3.88 3.80
CA LEU A 64 19.38 4.77 2.98
C LEU A 64 19.10 6.25 3.27
N LEU A 65 17.83 6.67 3.35
CA LEU A 65 17.44 8.06 3.63
C LEU A 65 17.91 8.50 5.02
N MET A 66 17.72 7.66 6.04
CA MET A 66 18.16 7.96 7.40
C MET A 66 19.68 8.06 7.52
N HIS A 67 20.43 7.25 6.75
CA HIS A 67 21.89 7.22 6.84
C HIS A 67 22.57 8.30 5.98
N PHE A 68 22.12 8.49 4.74
CA PHE A 68 22.80 9.34 3.76
C PHE A 68 22.22 10.76 3.68
N VAL A 69 20.91 10.95 3.87
CA VAL A 69 20.27 12.28 3.72
C VAL A 69 19.20 12.54 4.81
N PRO A 70 19.58 12.51 6.10
CA PRO A 70 18.62 12.57 7.21
C PRO A 70 17.77 13.84 7.22
N ILE A 71 18.27 14.94 6.64
CA ILE A 71 17.54 16.22 6.56
C ILE A 71 16.29 16.14 5.68
N LEU A 72 16.24 15.22 4.71
CA LEU A 72 15.07 15.03 3.85
C LEU A 72 13.98 14.18 4.50
N PHE A 73 14.30 13.43 5.55
CA PHE A 73 13.36 12.51 6.19
C PHE A 73 12.10 13.22 6.71
N LYS A 74 12.29 14.31 7.46
CA LYS A 74 11.18 15.07 8.07
C LYS A 74 10.30 15.78 7.02
N PRO A 75 10.85 16.49 6.01
CA PRO A 75 10.06 17.02 4.90
C PRO A 75 9.27 15.95 4.14
N LEU A 76 9.87 14.80 3.84
CA LEU A 76 9.21 13.71 3.11
C LEU A 76 8.06 13.11 3.92
N LEU A 77 8.24 12.97 5.24
CA LEU A 77 7.21 12.49 6.16
C LEU A 77 6.03 13.47 6.25
N ILE A 78 6.30 14.78 6.34
CA ILE A 78 5.26 15.82 6.35
C ILE A 78 4.52 15.85 5.00
N ALA A 79 5.25 15.80 3.88
CA ALA A 79 4.65 15.75 2.55
C ALA A 79 3.77 14.52 2.39
N GLY A 80 4.22 13.36 2.89
CA GLY A 80 3.44 12.14 2.90
C GLY A 80 2.16 12.25 3.72
N ALA A 81 2.24 12.75 4.94
CA ALA A 81 1.08 12.96 5.79
C ALA A 81 0.07 13.96 5.17
N ALA A 82 0.56 15.08 4.62
CA ALA A 82 -0.28 16.09 3.97
C ALA A 82 -1.00 15.53 2.72
N TYR A 83 -0.30 14.73 1.91
CA TYR A 83 -0.90 14.07 0.76
C TYR A 83 -1.94 13.03 1.17
N MET A 84 -1.69 12.26 2.23
CA MET A 84 -2.68 11.32 2.78
C MET A 84 -3.95 12.03 3.26
N ALA A 85 -3.79 13.18 3.93
CA ALA A 85 -4.93 14.02 4.32
C ALA A 85 -5.68 14.55 3.08
N TYR A 86 -4.96 15.01 2.06
CA TYR A 86 -5.55 15.46 0.79
C TYR A 86 -6.34 14.36 0.07
N ILE A 87 -5.80 13.14 -0.01
CA ILE A 87 -6.50 11.99 -0.60
C ILE A 87 -7.76 11.65 0.22
N GLY A 88 -7.66 11.63 1.55
CA GLY A 88 -8.82 11.41 2.43
C GLY A 88 -9.92 12.45 2.20
N ILE A 89 -9.55 13.74 2.09
CA ILE A 89 -10.50 14.84 1.83
C ILE A 89 -11.11 14.73 0.42
N THR A 90 -10.31 14.43 -0.59
CA THR A 90 -10.79 14.29 -1.98
C THR A 90 -11.79 13.13 -2.08
N LEU A 91 -11.52 12.00 -1.43
CA LEU A 91 -12.42 10.85 -1.36
C LEU A 91 -13.73 11.17 -0.65
N MET A 92 -13.69 11.89 0.47
CA MET A 92 -14.91 12.33 1.17
C MET A 92 -15.78 13.27 0.33
N ARG A 93 -15.21 13.93 -0.68
CA ARG A 93 -15.89 14.93 -1.53
C ARG A 93 -16.27 14.41 -2.91
N SER A 94 -15.76 13.25 -3.33
CA SER A 94 -16.02 12.68 -4.66
C SER A 94 -17.18 11.70 -4.65
N SER A 95 -18.10 11.84 -5.63
CA SER A 95 -19.02 10.79 -6.04
C SER A 95 -18.27 9.82 -6.95
N ILE A 96 -18.18 8.54 -6.57
CA ILE A 96 -17.57 7.51 -7.41
C ILE A 96 -18.49 7.28 -8.61
N THR A 97 -18.14 7.85 -9.77
CA THR A 97 -18.79 7.53 -11.03
C THR A 97 -18.05 6.37 -11.69
N VAL A 98 -18.66 5.18 -11.68
CA VAL A 98 -18.12 4.04 -12.42
C VAL A 98 -18.40 4.27 -13.90
N GLY A 99 -17.44 4.89 -14.60
CA GLY A 99 -17.46 5.02 -16.04
C GLY A 99 -17.42 3.64 -16.69
N HIS A 100 -18.45 3.31 -17.47
CA HIS A 100 -18.55 2.06 -18.22
C HIS A 100 -17.65 2.15 -19.47
N GLU A 101 -16.38 1.78 -19.35
CA GLU A 101 -15.49 1.72 -20.52
C GLU A 101 -15.70 0.41 -21.31
N GLY A 102 -16.64 0.45 -22.25
CA GLY A 102 -16.69 -0.39 -23.46
C GLY A 102 -16.93 -1.89 -23.27
N PRO A 103 -17.16 -2.64 -24.38
CA PRO A 103 -17.44 -4.07 -24.31
C PRO A 103 -16.26 -4.79 -23.68
N ALA A 104 -16.56 -5.66 -22.71
CA ALA A 104 -15.61 -6.55 -22.08
C ALA A 104 -15.10 -7.59 -23.09
N GLY A 105 -14.24 -7.16 -24.02
CA GLY A 105 -13.42 -8.08 -24.81
C GLY A 105 -12.61 -8.97 -23.87
N SER A 106 -12.32 -10.19 -24.29
CA SER A 106 -11.49 -11.17 -23.59
C SER A 106 -10.13 -10.59 -23.17
N ARG A 107 -10.09 -9.84 -22.06
CA ARG A 107 -8.86 -9.39 -21.41
C ARG A 107 -8.41 -10.54 -20.51
N SER A 108 -7.21 -11.05 -20.76
CA SER A 108 -6.63 -12.15 -19.98
C SER A 108 -6.46 -11.78 -18.50
N ALA A 109 -6.65 -12.74 -17.59
CA ALA A 109 -6.35 -12.60 -16.16
C ALA A 109 -4.90 -12.12 -15.93
N TRP A 110 -3.96 -12.53 -16.79
CA TRP A 110 -2.58 -12.05 -16.76
C TRP A 110 -2.46 -10.55 -17.00
N LYS A 111 -3.31 -9.96 -17.85
CA LYS A 111 -3.35 -8.52 -18.09
C LYS A 111 -3.86 -7.78 -16.85
N ALA A 112 -4.89 -8.32 -16.17
CA ALA A 112 -5.39 -7.77 -14.91
C ALA A 112 -4.33 -7.82 -13.81
N PHE A 113 -3.57 -8.92 -13.70
CA PHE A 113 -2.43 -9.03 -12.79
C PHE A 113 -1.36 -7.97 -13.07
N ARG A 114 -0.85 -7.89 -14.30
CA ARG A 114 0.20 -6.91 -14.65
C ARG A 114 -0.26 -5.47 -14.40
N GLN A 115 -1.51 -5.17 -14.72
CA GLN A 115 -2.07 -3.85 -14.52
C GLN A 115 -2.27 -3.56 -13.02
N GLY A 116 -2.72 -4.52 -12.22
CA GLY A 116 -2.78 -4.40 -10.76
C GLY A 116 -1.41 -4.13 -10.14
N PHE A 117 -0.38 -4.85 -10.60
CA PHE A 117 1.01 -4.62 -10.19
C PHE A 117 1.48 -3.19 -10.49
N VAL A 118 1.29 -2.72 -11.73
CA VAL A 118 1.68 -1.36 -12.14
C VAL A 118 0.87 -0.29 -11.41
N THR A 119 -0.45 -0.48 -11.26
CA THR A 119 -1.32 0.44 -10.51
C THR A 119 -0.83 0.57 -9.07
N CYS A 120 -0.51 -0.55 -8.42
CA CYS A 120 0.02 -0.53 -7.06
C CYS A 120 1.36 0.19 -7.00
N LEU A 121 2.30 -0.09 -7.91
CA LEU A 121 3.60 0.61 -7.94
C LEU A 121 3.46 2.12 -8.13
N ILE A 122 2.53 2.56 -8.97
CA ILE A 122 2.32 4.00 -9.20
C ILE A 122 1.56 4.63 -8.02
N ASN A 123 0.94 3.85 -7.13
CA ASN A 123 0.13 4.34 -6.02
C ASN A 123 0.98 5.11 -4.99
N PRO A 124 0.92 6.46 -4.98
CA PRO A 124 1.72 7.26 -4.06
C PRO A 124 1.28 7.06 -2.60
N LYS A 125 0.03 6.65 -2.35
CA LYS A 125 -0.49 6.30 -1.01
C LYS A 125 0.39 5.24 -0.36
N ALA A 126 0.82 4.23 -1.12
CA ALA A 126 1.61 3.11 -0.61
C ALA A 126 3.03 3.55 -0.21
N TYR A 127 3.72 4.31 -1.05
CA TYR A 127 5.05 4.83 -0.72
C TYR A 127 5.02 5.77 0.49
N LEU A 128 4.04 6.66 0.53
CA LEU A 128 3.94 7.64 1.62
C LEU A 128 3.55 6.97 2.95
N PHE A 129 2.69 5.95 2.91
CA PHE A 129 2.43 5.10 4.07
C PHE A 129 3.72 4.46 4.57
N VAL A 130 4.46 3.79 3.69
CA VAL A 130 5.70 3.11 4.06
C VAL A 130 6.71 4.10 4.66
N LEU A 131 6.91 5.26 4.03
CA LEU A 131 7.81 6.31 4.52
C LEU A 131 7.38 6.92 5.85
N ALA A 132 6.09 7.16 6.06
CA ALA A 132 5.60 7.80 7.27
C ALA A 132 5.44 6.82 8.45
N VAL A 133 5.06 5.57 8.16
CA VAL A 133 4.64 4.60 9.17
C VAL A 133 5.76 3.64 9.53
N TYR A 134 6.45 3.02 8.57
CA TYR A 134 7.43 1.98 8.91
C TYR A 134 8.52 2.45 9.90
N PRO A 135 9.11 3.65 9.76
CA PRO A 135 10.13 4.13 10.70
C PRO A 135 9.63 4.30 12.13
N GLN A 136 8.33 4.48 12.35
CA GLN A 136 7.75 4.68 13.68
C GLN A 136 7.66 3.36 14.47
N PHE A 137 7.58 2.23 13.76
CA PHE A 137 7.38 0.90 14.33
C PHE A 137 8.64 0.04 14.30
N LEU A 138 9.62 0.35 13.43
CA LEU A 138 10.92 -0.30 13.40
C LEU A 138 11.82 0.24 14.52
N LYS A 139 12.07 -0.57 15.56
CA LYS A 139 12.91 -0.15 16.70
C LYS A 139 14.04 -1.14 16.96
N PRO A 140 15.32 -0.69 17.05
CA PRO A 140 16.45 -1.60 17.23
C PRO A 140 16.37 -2.50 18.46
N HIS A 141 15.69 -2.07 19.53
CA HIS A 141 15.58 -2.85 20.77
C HIS A 141 14.63 -4.04 20.69
N TYR A 142 13.81 -4.15 19.63
CA TYR A 142 12.97 -5.34 19.38
C TYR A 142 13.69 -6.44 18.58
N GLY A 143 14.96 -6.24 18.22
CA GLY A 143 15.76 -7.19 17.44
C GLY A 143 16.11 -6.67 16.04
N PRO A 144 16.58 -7.55 15.13
CA PRO A 144 17.04 -7.13 13.81
C PRO A 144 15.95 -6.40 12.99
N ILE A 145 16.28 -5.22 12.46
CA ILE A 145 15.35 -4.37 11.70
C ILE A 145 14.79 -5.10 10.46
N TRP A 146 15.60 -5.90 9.78
CA TRP A 146 15.16 -6.67 8.62
C TRP A 146 14.07 -7.69 8.97
N MET A 147 14.14 -8.32 10.15
CA MET A 147 13.15 -9.28 10.59
C MET A 147 11.82 -8.59 10.93
N GLN A 148 11.89 -7.43 11.60
CA GLN A 148 10.72 -6.60 11.88
C GLN A 148 10.06 -6.11 10.57
N ALA A 149 10.85 -5.65 9.61
CA ALA A 149 10.38 -5.22 8.30
C ALA A 149 9.69 -6.35 7.51
N THR A 150 10.24 -7.57 7.56
CA THR A 150 9.61 -8.75 6.95
C THR A 150 8.27 -9.06 7.60
N ILE A 151 8.17 -9.03 8.93
CA ILE A 151 6.90 -9.26 9.66
C ILE A 151 5.85 -8.21 9.28
N MET A 152 6.23 -6.93 9.27
CA MET A 152 5.33 -5.84 8.89
C MET A 152 4.89 -5.92 7.41
N GLY A 153 5.80 -6.37 6.53
CA GLY A 153 5.49 -6.67 5.14
C GLY A 153 4.48 -7.79 4.99
N LEU A 154 4.67 -8.91 5.70
CA LEU A 154 3.72 -10.02 5.70
C LEU A 154 2.35 -9.60 6.22
N LEU A 155 2.29 -8.82 7.32
CA LEU A 155 1.04 -8.24 7.80
C LEU A 155 0.36 -7.36 6.74
N THR A 156 1.13 -6.55 6.02
CA THR A 156 0.62 -5.71 4.93
C THR A 156 0.00 -6.55 3.82
N VAL A 157 0.72 -7.58 3.35
CA VAL A 157 0.24 -8.47 2.28
C VAL A 157 -1.00 -9.26 2.72
N LEU A 158 -0.99 -9.82 3.93
CA LEU A 158 -2.12 -10.59 4.45
C LEU A 158 -3.38 -9.75 4.67
N THR A 159 -3.22 -8.45 5.00
CA THR A 159 -4.35 -7.53 5.20
C THR A 159 -4.96 -7.07 3.86
N GLN A 160 -4.23 -7.19 2.75
CA GLN A 160 -4.70 -6.83 1.41
C GLN A 160 -5.45 -7.95 0.69
N ALA A 161 -5.33 -9.18 1.18
CA ALA A 161 -6.00 -10.37 0.64
C ALA A 161 -7.48 -10.42 1.04
#